data_AF-A0A7Y6RDW2-F1
#
_entry.id   AF-A0A7Y6RDW2-F1
#
_cell.length_a   1.000
_cell.length_b   1.000
_cell.length_c   1.000
_cell.angle_alpha   90.00
_cell.angle_beta   90.00
_cell.angle_gamma   90.00
#
_symmetry.space_group_name_H-M   'P 1'
#
loop_
_entity.id
_entity.type
_entity.pdbx_description
1 polymer ?
#
loop_
_entity_poly.entity_id
_entity_poly.type
_entity_poly.pdbx_seq_one_letter_code
_entity_poly.pdbx_strand_id
1 'polypeptide(L)'
;MTSEQRQLRQTVTFLRTSFEAVQHSIAGRLEDPLPCWMDTAMMSMLSRELTRCCQQSKPLFAPPVTEQLYIASQQCDLLLKQCPGVLSSAVCHRQLSAIMLPLASALQQIDSPAKRRWPWTKWH
;
A
#
# COMPACT_ATOMS: atom_id res chain seq x y z
N MET A 1 -15.00 15.44 -0.26
CA MET A 1 -13.54 15.34 -0.06
C MET A 1 -12.89 16.70 -0.20
N THR A 2 -12.01 17.06 0.74
CA THR A 2 -11.16 18.28 0.70
C THR A 2 -10.04 18.15 -0.35
N SER A 3 -9.33 19.25 -0.65
CA SER A 3 -8.15 19.24 -1.53
C SER A 3 -7.08 18.25 -1.05
N GLU A 4 -6.74 18.31 0.24
CA GLU A 4 -5.75 17.44 0.88
C GLU A 4 -6.15 15.96 0.81
N GLN A 5 -7.42 15.63 1.03
CA GLN A 5 -7.93 14.27 0.88
C GLN A 5 -7.80 13.76 -0.56
N ARG A 6 -8.06 14.62 -1.57
CA ARG A 6 -7.90 14.24 -2.99
C ARG A 6 -6.45 14.02 -3.35
N GLN A 7 -5.55 14.90 -2.89
CA GLN A 7 -4.11 14.75 -3.08
C GLN A 7 -3.61 13.44 -2.47
N LEU A 8 -3.96 13.16 -1.20
CA LEU A 8 -3.54 11.94 -0.54
C LEU A 8 -4.09 10.69 -1.24
N ARG A 9 -5.34 10.71 -1.71
CA ARG A 9 -5.91 9.64 -2.54
C ARG A 9 -5.09 9.41 -3.82
N GLN A 10 -4.71 10.47 -4.52
CA GLN A 10 -3.87 10.38 -5.72
C GLN A 10 -2.50 9.78 -5.39
N THR A 11 -1.88 10.20 -4.30
CA THR A 11 -0.60 9.62 -3.84
C THR A 11 -0.74 8.13 -3.53
N VAL A 12 -1.79 7.70 -2.82
CA VAL A 12 -2.03 6.27 -2.55
C VAL A 12 -2.27 5.49 -3.86
N THR A 13 -2.95 6.09 -4.84
CA THR A 13 -3.14 5.48 -6.18
C THR A 13 -1.81 5.32 -6.90
N PHE A 14 -0.95 6.35 -6.85
CA PHE A 14 0.40 6.32 -7.40
C PHE A 14 1.27 5.26 -6.71
N LEU A 15 1.20 5.14 -5.39
CA LEU A 15 1.95 4.11 -4.65
C LEU A 15 1.51 2.70 -5.07
N ARG A 16 0.20 2.44 -5.13
CA ARG A 16 -0.32 1.13 -5.57
C ARG A 16 0.19 0.77 -6.97
N THR A 17 0.05 1.68 -7.93
CA THR A 17 0.50 1.47 -9.31
C THR A 17 2.02 1.34 -9.43
N SER A 18 2.77 2.02 -8.56
CA SER A 18 4.23 1.86 -8.48
C SER A 18 4.63 0.46 -8.00
N PHE A 19 3.99 -0.05 -6.94
CA PHE A 19 4.24 -1.43 -6.49
C PHE A 19 3.82 -2.47 -7.53
N GLU A 20 2.74 -2.22 -8.27
CA GLU A 20 2.29 -3.05 -9.39
C GLU A 20 3.35 -3.09 -10.50
N ALA A 21 3.91 -1.93 -10.88
CA ALA A 21 4.99 -1.87 -11.86
C ALA A 21 6.25 -2.63 -11.41
N VAL A 22 6.63 -2.50 -10.13
CA VAL A 22 7.75 -3.27 -9.56
C VAL A 22 7.45 -4.78 -9.60
N GLN A 23 6.22 -5.19 -9.25
CA GLN A 23 5.81 -6.59 -9.32
C GLN A 23 5.90 -7.14 -10.74
N HIS A 24 5.43 -6.39 -11.74
CA HIS A 24 5.52 -6.77 -13.14
C HIS A 24 6.97 -6.87 -13.63
N SER A 25 7.88 -6.02 -13.14
CA SER A 25 9.29 -6.05 -13.52
C SER A 25 10.00 -7.36 -13.12
N ILE A 26 9.51 -8.05 -12.09
CA ILE A 26 10.06 -9.32 -11.61
C ILE A 26 9.23 -10.55 -12.02
N ALA A 27 8.05 -10.36 -12.62
CA ALA A 27 7.14 -11.44 -13.01
C ALA A 27 7.73 -12.39 -14.07
N GLY A 28 8.66 -11.91 -14.90
CA GLY A 28 9.39 -12.76 -15.86
C GLY A 28 10.45 -13.67 -15.23
N ARG A 29 10.70 -13.56 -13.93
CA ARG A 29 11.75 -14.30 -13.20
C ARG A 29 11.19 -15.18 -12.07
N LEU A 30 9.89 -15.51 -12.10
CA LEU A 30 9.25 -16.23 -11.00
C LEU A 30 9.77 -17.66 -10.80
N GLU A 31 10.22 -18.29 -11.87
CA GLU A 31 10.84 -19.63 -11.85
C GLU A 31 12.36 -19.59 -11.69
N ASP A 32 12.95 -18.39 -11.62
CA ASP A 32 14.39 -18.21 -11.44
C ASP A 32 14.78 -18.63 -10.01
N PRO A 33 15.68 -19.61 -9.84
CA PRO A 33 16.15 -20.04 -8.52
C PRO A 33 17.04 -19.00 -7.85
N LEU A 34 17.50 -17.97 -8.57
CA LEU A 34 18.33 -16.92 -8.03
C LEU A 34 17.56 -15.99 -7.08
N PRO A 35 18.25 -15.38 -6.09
CA PRO A 35 17.65 -14.36 -5.25
C PRO A 35 17.10 -13.19 -6.08
N CYS A 36 16.04 -12.56 -5.60
CA CYS A 36 15.47 -11.38 -6.23
C CYS A 36 16.41 -10.18 -6.11
N TRP A 37 16.72 -9.56 -7.24
CA TRP A 37 17.42 -8.29 -7.35
C TRP A 37 16.43 -7.20 -7.75
N MET A 38 15.64 -6.77 -6.77
CA MET A 38 14.72 -5.65 -6.91
C MET A 38 15.45 -4.33 -6.69
N ASP A 39 15.00 -3.25 -7.35
CA ASP A 39 15.55 -1.91 -7.14
C ASP A 39 15.25 -1.42 -5.71
N THR A 40 16.26 -1.53 -4.84
CA THR A 40 16.16 -1.15 -3.43
C THR A 40 16.05 0.36 -3.22
N ALA A 41 16.59 1.16 -4.14
CA ALA A 41 16.50 2.61 -4.07
C ALA A 41 15.06 3.06 -4.34
N MET A 42 14.45 2.50 -5.39
CA MET A 42 13.03 2.70 -5.69
C MET A 42 12.14 2.23 -4.53
N MET A 43 12.36 1.01 -4.03
CA MET A 43 11.56 0.46 -2.94
C MET A 43 11.70 1.25 -1.63
N SER A 44 12.90 1.74 -1.32
CA SER A 44 13.13 2.61 -0.15
C SER A 44 12.41 3.95 -0.30
N MET A 45 12.38 4.50 -1.51
CA MET A 45 11.61 5.72 -1.80
C MET A 45 10.11 5.49 -1.62
N LEU A 46 9.57 4.38 -2.13
CA LEU A 46 8.16 4.01 -1.95
C LEU A 46 7.80 3.77 -0.48
N SER A 47 8.66 3.09 0.30
CA SER A 47 8.46 2.91 1.75
C SER A 47 8.37 4.24 2.50
N ARG A 48 9.28 5.19 2.22
CA ARG A 48 9.25 6.52 2.85
C ARG A 48 7.98 7.28 2.53
N GLU A 49 7.55 7.26 1.27
CA GLU A 49 6.34 7.96 0.84
C GLU A 49 5.07 7.29 1.40
N LEU A 50 5.05 5.97 1.52
CA LEU A 50 3.96 5.23 2.17
C LEU A 50 3.86 5.55 3.67
N THR A 51 5.00 5.64 4.35
CA THR A 51 5.06 6.06 5.76
C THR A 51 4.54 7.48 5.94
N ARG A 52 4.92 8.40 5.03
CA ARG A 52 4.40 9.77 5.01
C ARG A 52 2.89 9.79 4.78
N CYS A 53 2.38 9.00 3.83
CA CYS A 53 0.94 8.87 3.57
C CYS A 53 0.16 8.43 4.82
N CYS A 54 0.68 7.45 5.57
CA CYS A 54 0.07 6.98 6.82
C CYS A 54 0.04 8.09 7.90
N GLN A 55 1.09 8.92 8.00
CA GLN A 55 1.07 10.05 8.94
C GLN A 55 0.07 11.12 8.52
N GLN A 56 0.01 11.44 7.23
CA GLN A 56 -0.90 12.43 6.67
C GLN A 56 -2.37 11.98 6.70
N SER A 57 -2.65 10.68 6.67
CA SER A 57 -4.03 10.17 6.69
C SER A 57 -4.71 10.33 8.05
N LYS A 58 -3.96 10.35 9.16
CA LYS A 58 -4.49 10.43 10.53
C LYS A 58 -5.51 11.56 10.75
N PRO A 59 -5.21 12.83 10.39
CA PRO A 59 -6.18 13.92 10.52
C PRO A 59 -7.23 13.96 9.40
N LEU A 60 -7.01 13.27 8.28
CA LEU A 60 -7.81 13.41 7.06
C LEU A 60 -8.87 12.32 6.87
N PHE A 61 -8.64 11.12 7.39
CA PHE A 61 -9.50 9.95 7.15
C PHE A 61 -9.85 9.21 8.44
N ALA A 62 -10.89 8.39 8.35
CA ALA A 62 -11.28 7.51 9.46
C ALA A 62 -10.16 6.51 9.80
N PRO A 63 -10.11 6.01 11.05
CA PRO A 63 -9.07 5.08 11.49
C PRO A 63 -8.84 3.87 10.56
N PRO A 64 -9.88 3.23 9.97
CA PRO A 64 -9.69 2.09 9.07
C PRO A 64 -8.79 2.38 7.85
N VAL A 65 -8.87 3.60 7.28
CA VAL A 65 -8.00 3.99 6.14
C VAL A 65 -6.56 4.07 6.60
N THR A 66 -6.33 4.71 7.75
CA THR A 66 -4.98 4.89 8.32
C THR A 66 -4.37 3.54 8.72
N GLU A 67 -5.17 2.62 9.23
CA GLU A 67 -4.74 1.27 9.58
C GLU A 67 -4.29 0.48 8.36
N GLN A 68 -5.04 0.53 7.25
CA GLN A 68 -4.63 -0.12 6.01
C GLN A 68 -3.32 0.47 5.47
N LEU A 69 -3.16 1.80 5.48
CA LEU A 69 -1.90 2.43 5.07
C LEU A 69 -0.73 2.05 5.98
N TYR A 70 -0.97 1.88 7.28
CA TYR A 70 0.03 1.39 8.22
C TYR A 70 0.43 -0.06 7.95
N ILE A 71 -0.53 -0.96 7.70
CA ILE A 71 -0.25 -2.36 7.35
C ILE A 71 0.62 -2.43 6.10
N ALA A 72 0.26 -1.66 5.06
CA ALA A 72 1.04 -1.59 3.83
C ALA A 72 2.48 -1.12 4.11
N SER A 73 2.66 -0.13 5.00
CA SER A 73 3.98 0.38 5.37
C SER A 73 4.83 -0.68 6.08
N GLN A 74 4.25 -1.40 7.05
CA GLN A 74 4.95 -2.46 7.78
C GLN A 74 5.38 -3.61 6.85
N GLN A 75 4.52 -3.98 5.90
CA GLN A 75 4.85 -5.01 4.91
C GLN A 75 5.96 -4.57 3.96
N CYS A 76 5.97 -3.30 3.54
CA CYS A 76 7.05 -2.75 2.72
C CYS A 76 8.38 -2.72 3.46
N ASP A 77 8.38 -2.35 4.74
CA ASP A 77 9.59 -2.34 5.56
C ASP A 77 10.11 -3.75 5.82
N LEU A 78 9.22 -4.73 6.01
CA LEU A 78 9.59 -6.14 6.13
C LEU A 78 10.23 -6.65 4.83
N LEU A 79 9.63 -6.34 3.68
CA LEU A 79 10.16 -6.70 2.36
C LEU A 79 11.57 -6.11 2.14
N LEU A 80 11.80 -4.85 2.52
CA LEU A 80 13.12 -4.20 2.41
C LEU A 80 14.19 -4.82 3.32
N LYS A 81 13.81 -5.42 4.45
CA LYS A 81 14.75 -6.16 5.31
C LYS A 81 15.13 -7.52 4.73
N GLN A 82 14.37 -8.02 3.75
CA GLN A 82 14.50 -9.37 3.18
C GLN A 82 14.91 -9.37 1.69
N CYS A 83 14.67 -8.29 0.93
CA CYS A 83 15.16 -8.12 -0.44
C CYS A 83 16.14 -6.91 -0.46
N PRO A 84 17.30 -7.02 -1.14
CA PRO A 84 17.69 -8.05 -2.08
C PRO A 84 18.49 -9.18 -1.43
N GLY A 85 18.57 -10.33 -2.13
CA GLY A 85 19.55 -11.38 -1.80
C GLY A 85 19.10 -12.49 -0.84
N VAL A 86 17.98 -12.34 -0.11
CA VAL A 86 17.46 -13.41 0.78
C VAL A 86 16.27 -14.15 0.18
N LEU A 87 15.36 -13.43 -0.48
CA LEU A 87 14.13 -14.01 -1.04
C LEU A 87 14.25 -14.33 -2.53
N SER A 88 13.55 -15.36 -2.98
CA SER A 88 13.37 -15.62 -4.42
C SER A 88 12.40 -14.62 -5.05
N SER A 89 12.48 -14.45 -6.37
CA SER A 89 11.57 -13.58 -7.14
C SER A 89 10.09 -13.93 -6.90
N ALA A 90 9.75 -15.21 -6.79
CA ALA A 90 8.38 -15.64 -6.46
C ALA A 90 7.91 -15.16 -5.09
N VAL A 91 8.79 -15.13 -4.08
CA VAL A 91 8.43 -14.66 -2.74
C VAL A 91 8.34 -13.14 -2.70
N CYS A 92 9.31 -12.38 -3.26
CA CYS A 92 9.18 -10.91 -3.32
C CYS A 92 7.92 -10.54 -4.13
N HIS A 93 7.56 -11.27 -5.21
CA HIS A 93 6.31 -11.05 -5.96
C HIS A 93 5.07 -11.20 -5.09
N ARG A 94 4.95 -12.28 -4.30
CA ARG A 94 3.81 -12.47 -3.38
C ARG A 94 3.77 -11.39 -2.28
N GLN A 95 4.92 -10.98 -1.77
CA GLN A 95 4.99 -9.90 -0.78
C GLN A 95 4.55 -8.55 -1.35
N LEU A 96 4.86 -8.25 -2.61
CA LEU A 96 4.33 -7.07 -3.30
C LEU A 96 2.79 -7.12 -3.41
N SER A 97 2.20 -8.28 -3.71
CA SER A 97 0.74 -8.44 -3.66
C SER A 97 0.18 -8.18 -2.26
N ALA A 98 0.89 -8.63 -1.22
CA ALA A 98 0.49 -8.41 0.16
C ALA A 98 0.47 -6.92 0.55
N ILE A 99 1.39 -6.10 0.00
CA ILE A 99 1.41 -4.63 0.16
C ILE A 99 0.29 -3.95 -0.64
N MET A 100 0.03 -4.42 -1.87
CA MET A 100 -1.00 -3.81 -2.72
C MET A 100 -2.43 -4.02 -2.21
N LEU A 101 -2.70 -5.14 -1.52
CA LEU A 101 -4.01 -5.44 -0.97
C LEU A 101 -4.53 -4.38 0.03
N PRO A 102 -3.79 -3.98 1.08
CA PRO A 102 -4.20 -2.92 1.98
C PRO A 102 -4.25 -1.55 1.28
N LEU A 103 -3.40 -1.28 0.28
CA LEU A 103 -3.53 -0.04 -0.51
C LEU A 103 -4.84 0.02 -1.28
N ALA A 104 -5.26 -1.10 -1.89
CA ALA A 104 -6.56 -1.19 -2.57
C ALA A 104 -7.72 -1.04 -1.57
N SER A 105 -7.63 -1.66 -0.39
CA SER A 105 -8.62 -1.52 0.68
C SER A 105 -8.73 -0.06 1.16
N ALA A 106 -7.60 0.62 1.37
CA ALA A 106 -7.57 2.04 1.74
C ALA A 106 -8.26 2.92 0.68
N LEU A 107 -7.97 2.70 -0.61
CA LEU A 107 -8.60 3.44 -1.71
C LEU A 107 -10.11 3.21 -1.76
N GLN A 108 -10.57 1.97 -1.61
CA GLN A 108 -12.00 1.66 -1.55
C GLN A 108 -12.71 2.38 -0.40
N GLN A 109 -12.08 2.44 0.77
CA GLN A 109 -12.63 3.13 1.95
C GLN A 109 -12.61 4.66 1.81
N ILE A 110 -11.62 5.21 1.10
CA ILE A 110 -11.58 6.64 0.75
C ILE A 110 -12.71 6.98 -0.21
N ASP A 111 -12.96 6.13 -1.21
CA ASP A 111 -13.98 6.34 -2.25
C ASP A 111 -15.41 6.07 -1.75
N SER A 112 -15.54 5.13 -0.83
CA SER A 112 -16.80 4.76 -0.18
C SER A 112 -16.69 4.96 1.33
N PRO A 113 -16.60 6.22 1.81
CA PRO A 113 -16.53 6.48 3.24
C PRO A 113 -17.79 5.90 3.90
N ALA A 114 -17.62 5.11 4.96
CA ALA A 114 -18.71 4.44 5.64
C ALA A 114 -19.87 5.42 5.86
N LYS A 115 -21.07 5.10 5.33
CA LYS A 115 -22.28 5.91 5.51
C LYS A 115 -22.39 6.20 7.00
N ARG A 116 -22.34 7.48 7.41
CA ARG A 116 -22.65 7.89 8.78
C ARG A 116 -24.00 7.26 9.11
N ARG A 117 -24.02 6.24 9.97
CA ARG A 117 -25.28 5.76 10.56
C ARG A 117 -25.75 6.89 11.44
N TRP A 118 -26.65 7.70 10.90
CA TRP A 118 -27.31 8.70 11.70
C TRP A 118 -28.13 7.98 12.79
N PRO A 119 -27.95 8.34 14.07
CA PRO A 119 -28.53 7.60 15.20
C PRO A 119 -30.06 7.63 15.24
N TRP A 120 -30.72 8.46 14.43
CA TRP A 120 -32.19 8.55 14.34
C TRP A 120 -32.86 7.52 13.42
N THR A 121 -32.11 6.64 12.75
CA THR A 121 -32.69 5.64 11.82
C THR A 121 -33.27 4.40 12.54
N LYS A 122 -33.79 4.55 13.76
CA LYS A 122 -34.46 3.51 14.54
C LYS A 122 -35.92 3.85 14.82
N TRP A 123 -36.69 4.15 13.78
CA TRP A 123 -38.15 4.17 13.88
C TRP A 123 -38.71 3.70 12.54
N HIS A 124 -39.03 2.41 12.45
CA HIS A 124 -40.12 1.81 11.67
C HIS A 124 -40.16 0.30 11.94
#